data_AF-A0A7X2PTC8-F1
#
_entry.id   AF-A0A7X2PTC8-F1
#
_cell.length_a   1.000
_cell.length_b   1.000
_cell.length_c   1.000
_cell.angle_alpha   90.00
_cell.angle_beta   90.00
_cell.angle_gamma   90.00
#
_symmetry.space_group_name_H-M   'P 1'
#
loop_
_entity.id
_entity.type
_entity.pdbx_description
1 polymer ?
#
loop_
_entity_poly.entity_id
_entity_poly.type
_entity_poly.pdbx_seq_one_letter_code
_entity_poly.pdbx_strand_id
1 'polypeptide(L)'
;MRLVVVGLLALSGTVWAAPELSDTFTSLKEAVEKKDAPKVKTLVAETIKEAQELAKEAQPTDAGGMEAWKGRQQFAKDAQSYTLYALAVTASQSTDPAVTIDLSETLMAQDPKGDTVDNVASAYLAAVGKGGAAKAIAGANKILAGRPENEDALYAVASNGLSSAPGQALTASQKLVAVMQKKAKPENMGDGDWEKRKTAMMGAGYTFAGVVQGAQNRYADSDRNLKAALPLIAGNSTMLSYAYYYLGLSNYQMGKLTSDKSKMGIGADYTAKAAATAGPMQGAAANNVQVMKREMAGGR
;
A
#
# COMPACT_ATOMS: atom_id res chain seq x y z
N MET A 1 -12.81 6.27 7.81
CA MET A 1 -13.45 5.50 6.72
C MET A 1 -13.98 6.51 5.73
N ARG A 2 -13.49 6.52 4.47
CA ARG A 2 -14.10 7.33 3.40
C ARG A 2 -15.49 6.76 3.14
N LEU A 3 -16.49 7.24 3.87
CA LEU A 3 -17.82 7.34 3.30
C LEU A 3 -17.69 8.46 2.28
N VAL A 4 -17.30 8.11 1.05
CA VAL A 4 -17.78 8.89 -0.08
C VAL A 4 -19.28 8.82 0.11
N VAL A 5 -19.86 9.92 0.60
CA VAL A 5 -21.28 10.15 0.50
C VAL A 5 -21.48 10.21 -1.00
N VAL A 6 -21.70 9.05 -1.61
CA VAL A 6 -22.34 8.97 -2.91
C VAL A 6 -23.69 9.58 -2.61
N GLY A 7 -23.80 10.88 -2.88
CA GLY A 7 -25.03 11.63 -2.79
C GLY A 7 -25.98 11.00 -3.78
N LEU A 8 -26.60 9.90 -3.38
CA LEU A 8 -27.71 9.26 -4.06
C LEU A 8 -28.87 10.22 -3.87
N LEU A 9 -28.91 11.21 -4.77
CA LEU A 9 -30.11 11.97 -5.06
C LEU A 9 -31.20 10.94 -5.28
N ALA A 10 -32.14 10.90 -4.34
CA ALA A 10 -33.36 10.12 -4.45
C ALA A 10 -34.13 10.66 -5.67
N LEU A 11 -33.81 10.16 -6.85
CA LEU A 11 -34.58 10.35 -8.07
C LEU A 11 -35.82 9.45 -8.01
N SER A 12 -36.68 9.68 -7.01
CA SER A 12 -37.88 8.90 -6.76
C SER A 12 -38.86 8.87 -7.95
N GLY A 13 -38.71 9.79 -8.92
CA GLY A 13 -39.49 9.82 -10.16
C GLY A 13 -38.91 9.03 -11.34
N THR A 14 -37.60 8.72 -11.38
CA THR A 14 -36.97 8.05 -12.55
C THR A 14 -36.70 6.57 -12.32
N VAL A 15 -36.80 6.10 -11.07
CA VAL A 15 -36.63 4.67 -10.69
C VAL A 15 -37.73 3.78 -11.30
N TRP A 16 -38.92 4.32 -11.57
CA TRP A 16 -40.06 3.57 -12.12
C TRP A 16 -39.87 3.03 -13.55
N ALA A 17 -38.83 3.46 -14.28
CA ALA A 17 -38.60 3.07 -15.66
C ALA A 17 -37.44 2.06 -15.85
N ALA A 18 -36.85 1.55 -14.77
CA ALA A 18 -35.82 0.50 -14.79
C ALA A 18 -35.99 -0.44 -13.57
N PRO A 19 -37.09 -1.21 -13.49
CA PRO A 19 -37.47 -1.97 -12.30
C PRO A 19 -36.44 -3.04 -11.91
N GLU A 20 -35.86 -3.76 -12.88
CA GLU A 20 -34.86 -4.80 -12.61
C GLU A 20 -33.63 -4.23 -11.89
N LEU A 21 -33.03 -3.17 -12.45
CA LEU A 21 -31.88 -2.49 -11.82
C LEU A 21 -32.22 -1.92 -10.45
N SER A 22 -33.42 -1.38 -10.28
CA SER A 22 -33.90 -0.87 -8.98
C SER A 22 -33.94 -1.96 -7.91
N ASP A 23 -34.47 -3.13 -8.25
CA ASP A 23 -34.64 -4.25 -7.32
C ASP A 23 -33.29 -4.86 -6.92
N THR A 24 -32.41 -5.07 -7.90
CA THR A 24 -31.06 -5.61 -7.65
C THR A 24 -30.22 -4.60 -6.86
N PHE A 25 -30.29 -3.32 -7.18
CA PHE A 25 -29.61 -2.26 -6.44
C PHE A 25 -30.06 -2.15 -4.98
N THR A 26 -31.37 -2.26 -4.73
CA THR A 26 -31.93 -2.27 -3.38
C THR A 26 -31.48 -3.51 -2.61
N SER A 27 -31.55 -4.68 -3.24
CA SER A 27 -31.06 -5.94 -2.66
C SER A 27 -29.58 -5.87 -2.33
N LEU A 28 -28.78 -5.20 -3.16
CA LEU A 28 -27.34 -5.02 -2.93
C LEU A 28 -27.08 -4.16 -1.70
N LYS A 29 -27.85 -3.08 -1.52
CA LYS A 29 -27.78 -2.26 -0.31
C LYS A 29 -28.06 -3.07 0.94
N GLU A 30 -29.13 -3.85 0.94
CA GLU A 30 -29.46 -4.72 2.07
C GLU A 30 -28.38 -5.76 2.36
N ALA A 31 -27.78 -6.36 1.32
CA ALA A 31 -26.71 -7.34 1.48
C ALA A 31 -25.46 -6.71 2.14
N VAL A 32 -25.12 -5.47 1.75
CA VAL A 32 -24.03 -4.71 2.39
C VAL A 32 -24.35 -4.43 3.87
N GLU A 33 -25.57 -3.98 4.18
CA GLU A 33 -25.99 -3.72 5.58
C GLU A 33 -25.96 -4.99 6.44
N LYS A 34 -26.38 -6.12 5.87
CA LYS A 34 -26.35 -7.44 6.50
C LYS A 34 -24.94 -8.07 6.52
N LYS A 35 -23.95 -7.43 5.91
CA LYS A 35 -22.57 -7.94 5.75
C LYS A 35 -22.50 -9.33 5.09
N ASP A 36 -23.43 -9.61 4.19
CA ASP A 36 -23.54 -10.89 3.49
C ASP A 36 -22.62 -10.90 2.26
N ALA A 37 -21.35 -11.20 2.47
CA ALA A 37 -20.32 -11.13 1.43
C ALA A 37 -20.62 -12.00 0.19
N PRO A 38 -21.06 -13.27 0.32
CA PRO A 38 -21.49 -14.06 -0.83
C PRO A 38 -22.60 -13.38 -1.63
N LYS A 39 -23.63 -12.86 -0.95
CA LYS A 39 -24.75 -12.19 -1.62
C LYS A 39 -24.34 -10.87 -2.26
N VAL A 40 -23.47 -10.09 -1.61
CA VAL A 40 -22.88 -8.87 -2.19
C VAL A 40 -22.18 -9.19 -3.51
N LYS A 41 -21.35 -10.23 -3.55
CA LYS A 41 -20.63 -10.59 -4.78
C LYS A 41 -21.57 -10.93 -5.94
N THR A 42 -22.60 -11.73 -5.68
CA THR A 42 -23.61 -12.09 -6.68
C THR A 42 -24.34 -10.86 -7.19
N LEU A 43 -24.88 -10.05 -6.28
CA LEU A 43 -25.67 -8.86 -6.62
C LEU A 43 -24.86 -7.77 -7.31
N VAL A 44 -23.55 -7.66 -7.01
CA VAL A 44 -22.64 -6.77 -7.75
C VAL A 44 -22.59 -7.15 -9.23
N ALA A 45 -22.45 -8.44 -9.55
CA ALA A 45 -22.39 -8.90 -10.94
C ALA A 45 -23.71 -8.64 -11.68
N GLU A 46 -24.84 -8.90 -11.03
CA GLU A 46 -26.19 -8.65 -11.56
C GLU A 46 -26.43 -7.15 -11.78
N THR A 47 -26.15 -6.31 -10.77
CA THR A 47 -26.31 -4.85 -10.85
C THR A 47 -25.47 -4.26 -11.97
N ILE A 48 -24.22 -4.72 -12.15
CA ILE A 48 -23.36 -4.24 -13.25
C ILE A 48 -23.97 -4.60 -14.60
N LYS A 49 -24.41 -5.85 -14.77
CA LYS A 49 -25.02 -6.32 -16.02
C LYS A 49 -26.24 -5.47 -16.38
N GLU A 50 -27.16 -5.30 -15.44
CA GLU A 50 -28.39 -4.52 -15.64
C GLU A 50 -28.10 -3.05 -15.91
N ALA A 51 -27.16 -2.44 -15.17
CA ALA A 51 -26.74 -1.07 -15.42
C ALA A 51 -26.08 -0.90 -16.79
N GLN A 52 -25.30 -1.89 -17.26
CA GLN A 52 -24.73 -1.88 -18.60
C GLN A 52 -25.78 -2.02 -19.69
N GLU A 53 -26.80 -2.86 -19.50
CA GLU A 53 -27.92 -2.94 -20.46
C GLU A 53 -28.70 -1.64 -20.51
N LEU A 54 -29.01 -1.05 -19.35
CA LEU A 54 -29.69 0.25 -19.27
C LEU A 54 -28.88 1.36 -19.96
N ALA A 55 -27.55 1.34 -19.81
CA ALA A 55 -26.66 2.32 -20.43
C ALA A 55 -26.62 2.24 -21.97
N LYS A 56 -27.02 1.10 -22.57
CA LYS A 56 -27.09 0.92 -24.03
C LYS A 56 -28.37 1.48 -24.66
N GLU A 57 -29.37 1.87 -23.85
CA GLU A 57 -30.62 2.42 -24.38
C GLU A 57 -30.35 3.64 -25.27
N ALA A 58 -30.92 3.61 -26.48
CA ALA A 58 -30.78 4.70 -27.45
C ALA A 58 -31.40 5.99 -26.91
N GLN A 59 -30.73 7.11 -27.21
CA GLN A 59 -31.25 8.44 -26.88
C GLN A 59 -32.58 8.69 -27.64
N PRO A 60 -33.66 9.07 -26.94
CA PRO A 60 -34.93 9.41 -27.58
C PRO A 60 -34.83 10.65 -28.47
N THR A 61 -35.64 10.71 -29.51
CA THR A 61 -35.70 11.83 -30.46
C THR A 61 -36.71 12.91 -30.06
N ASP A 62 -37.60 12.63 -29.10
CA ASP A 62 -38.58 13.58 -28.58
C ASP A 62 -38.09 14.26 -27.28
N ALA A 63 -38.52 15.50 -27.08
CA ALA A 63 -38.11 16.28 -25.92
C ALA A 63 -38.63 15.68 -24.59
N GLY A 64 -39.79 15.01 -24.61
CA GLY A 64 -40.38 14.36 -23.45
C GLY A 64 -39.63 13.10 -22.98
N GLY A 65 -39.10 12.29 -23.90
CA GLY A 65 -38.31 11.12 -23.57
C GLY A 65 -36.89 11.43 -23.11
N MET A 66 -36.36 12.60 -23.48
CA MET A 66 -34.96 12.97 -23.21
C MET A 66 -34.64 13.07 -21.72
N GLU A 67 -35.48 13.72 -20.91
CA GLU A 67 -35.22 13.86 -19.46
C GLU A 67 -35.33 12.52 -18.72
N ALA A 68 -36.32 11.69 -19.07
CA ALA A 68 -36.45 10.35 -18.50
C ALA A 68 -35.25 9.46 -18.86
N TRP A 69 -34.76 9.54 -20.11
CA TRP A 69 -33.56 8.81 -20.54
C TRP A 69 -32.32 9.28 -19.77
N LYS A 70 -32.09 10.60 -19.61
CA LYS A 70 -30.97 11.11 -18.81
C LYS A 70 -31.01 10.60 -17.37
N GLY A 71 -32.19 10.56 -16.75
CA GLY A 71 -32.37 10.02 -15.40
C GLY A 71 -31.99 8.55 -15.29
N ARG A 72 -32.41 7.71 -16.25
CA ARG A 72 -32.03 6.29 -16.31
C ARG A 72 -30.54 6.08 -16.55
N GLN A 73 -29.94 6.87 -17.46
CA GLN A 73 -28.51 6.86 -17.71
C GLN A 73 -27.69 7.27 -16.47
N GLN A 74 -28.18 8.24 -15.71
CA GLN A 74 -27.55 8.62 -14.44
C GLN A 74 -27.69 7.50 -13.40
N PHE A 75 -28.88 6.89 -13.27
CA PHE A 75 -29.09 5.78 -12.35
C PHE A 75 -28.19 4.57 -12.67
N ALA A 76 -27.99 4.24 -13.95
CA ALA A 76 -27.03 3.21 -14.36
C ALA A 76 -25.60 3.51 -13.86
N LYS A 77 -25.14 4.76 -13.99
CA LYS A 77 -23.81 5.19 -13.51
C LYS A 77 -23.70 5.12 -11.98
N ASP A 78 -24.75 5.55 -11.27
CA ASP A 78 -24.79 5.53 -9.82
C ASP A 78 -24.78 4.09 -9.29
N ALA A 79 -25.54 3.19 -9.93
CA ALA A 79 -25.57 1.78 -9.60
C ALA A 79 -24.19 1.12 -9.81
N GLN A 80 -23.52 1.40 -10.94
CA GLN A 80 -22.14 0.94 -11.17
C GLN A 80 -21.16 1.49 -10.15
N SER A 81 -21.28 2.77 -9.76
CA SER A 81 -20.41 3.36 -8.74
C SER A 81 -20.64 2.71 -7.37
N TYR A 82 -21.89 2.37 -7.05
CA TYR A 82 -22.25 1.72 -5.81
C TYR A 82 -21.72 0.28 -5.73
N THR A 83 -21.60 -0.45 -6.84
CA THR A 83 -21.03 -1.81 -6.80
C THR A 83 -19.56 -1.79 -6.36
N LEU A 84 -18.78 -0.81 -6.84
CA LEU A 84 -17.39 -0.62 -6.39
C LEU A 84 -17.33 -0.30 -4.89
N TYR A 85 -18.22 0.56 -4.41
CA TYR A 85 -18.35 0.85 -2.98
C TYR A 85 -18.73 -0.40 -2.16
N ALA A 86 -19.72 -1.17 -2.63
CA ALA A 86 -20.20 -2.37 -1.95
C ALA A 86 -19.08 -3.42 -1.79
N LEU A 87 -18.30 -3.65 -2.86
CA LEU A 87 -17.12 -4.51 -2.80
C LEU A 87 -16.09 -3.98 -1.80
N ALA A 88 -15.75 -2.70 -1.88
CA ALA A 88 -14.72 -2.10 -1.05
C ALA A 88 -15.07 -2.15 0.45
N VAL A 89 -16.29 -1.75 0.80
CA VAL A 89 -16.76 -1.74 2.20
C VAL A 89 -16.84 -3.16 2.75
N THR A 90 -17.46 -4.09 2.02
CA THR A 90 -17.62 -5.47 2.47
C THR A 90 -16.26 -6.15 2.64
N ALA A 91 -15.32 -5.96 1.70
CA ALA A 91 -13.96 -6.47 1.81
C ALA A 91 -13.22 -5.91 3.03
N SER A 92 -13.36 -4.61 3.30
CA SER A 92 -12.70 -3.94 4.43
C SER A 92 -13.25 -4.32 5.80
N GLN A 93 -14.53 -4.72 5.87
CA GLN A 93 -15.20 -5.13 7.10
C GLN A 93 -15.10 -6.64 7.37
N SER A 94 -14.71 -7.43 6.37
CA SER A 94 -14.55 -8.87 6.50
C SER A 94 -13.41 -9.21 7.46
N THR A 95 -13.64 -10.20 8.33
CA THR A 95 -12.60 -10.84 9.14
C THR A 95 -12.02 -12.10 8.48
N ASP A 96 -12.67 -12.60 7.42
CA ASP A 96 -12.20 -13.74 6.65
C ASP A 96 -11.22 -13.25 5.55
N PRO A 97 -9.94 -13.68 5.60
CA PRO A 97 -8.95 -13.32 4.58
C PRO A 97 -9.34 -13.75 3.16
N ALA A 98 -10.00 -14.89 2.98
CA ALA A 98 -10.40 -15.36 1.66
C ALA A 98 -11.45 -14.44 1.04
N VAL A 99 -12.43 -14.00 1.84
CA VAL A 99 -13.45 -13.03 1.43
C VAL A 99 -12.81 -11.67 1.12
N THR A 100 -11.91 -11.16 1.97
CA THR A 100 -11.20 -9.90 1.70
C THR A 100 -10.42 -9.97 0.39
N ILE A 101 -9.72 -11.08 0.13
CA ILE A 101 -8.99 -11.30 -1.13
C ILE A 101 -9.95 -11.29 -2.31
N ASP A 102 -10.98 -12.13 -2.28
CA ASP A 102 -11.91 -12.33 -3.39
C ASP A 102 -12.64 -11.04 -3.80
N LEU A 103 -13.19 -10.31 -2.82
CA LEU A 103 -13.91 -9.06 -3.08
C LEU A 103 -12.97 -7.94 -3.54
N SER A 104 -11.78 -7.83 -2.95
CA SER A 104 -10.78 -6.82 -3.36
C SER A 104 -10.28 -7.10 -4.78
N GLU A 105 -10.07 -8.36 -5.14
CA GLU A 105 -9.65 -8.72 -6.49
C GLU A 105 -10.74 -8.52 -7.53
N THR A 106 -12.00 -8.76 -7.15
CA THR A 106 -13.16 -8.40 -7.97
C THR A 106 -13.20 -6.88 -8.21
N LEU A 107 -13.00 -6.08 -7.17
CA LEU A 107 -12.93 -4.61 -7.27
C LEU A 107 -11.81 -4.16 -8.22
N MET A 108 -10.60 -4.66 -8.02
CA MET A 108 -9.44 -4.32 -8.86
C MET A 108 -9.60 -4.77 -10.32
N ALA A 109 -10.36 -5.83 -10.59
CA ALA A 109 -10.66 -6.25 -11.95
C ALA A 109 -11.68 -5.32 -12.64
N GLN A 110 -12.64 -4.77 -11.88
CA GLN A 110 -13.68 -3.87 -12.40
C GLN A 110 -13.16 -2.45 -12.60
N ASP A 111 -12.42 -1.92 -11.63
CA ASP A 111 -11.86 -0.57 -11.70
C ASP A 111 -10.44 -0.53 -11.10
N PRO A 112 -9.42 -0.99 -11.86
CA PRO A 112 -8.05 -1.02 -11.37
C PRO A 112 -7.47 0.36 -11.06
N LYS A 113 -8.05 1.44 -11.62
CA LYS A 113 -7.57 2.81 -11.46
C LYS A 113 -8.37 3.59 -10.41
N GLY A 114 -9.50 3.05 -9.96
CA GLY A 114 -10.39 3.65 -8.98
C GLY A 114 -9.73 3.94 -7.64
N ASP A 115 -10.18 5.00 -6.97
CA ASP A 115 -9.70 5.36 -5.63
C ASP A 115 -10.22 4.40 -4.55
N THR A 116 -11.29 3.65 -4.83
CA THR A 116 -11.81 2.58 -3.97
C THR A 116 -10.80 1.45 -3.76
N VAL A 117 -9.87 1.24 -4.70
CA VAL A 117 -8.74 0.31 -4.53
C VAL A 117 -7.87 0.71 -3.34
N ASP A 118 -7.66 2.01 -3.12
CA ASP A 118 -6.87 2.49 -1.97
C ASP A 118 -7.56 2.16 -0.64
N ASN A 119 -8.90 2.10 -0.61
CA ASN A 119 -9.65 1.80 0.61
C ASN A 119 -9.48 0.34 1.05
N VAL A 120 -9.21 -0.58 0.13
CA VAL A 120 -9.01 -2.01 0.43
C VAL A 120 -7.55 -2.43 0.47
N ALA A 121 -6.64 -1.63 -0.09
CA ALA A 121 -5.23 -2.00 -0.28
C ALA A 121 -4.59 -2.58 0.99
N SER A 122 -4.69 -1.91 2.13
CA SER A 122 -4.09 -2.38 3.38
C SER A 122 -4.67 -3.72 3.84
N ALA A 123 -6.00 -3.92 3.78
CA ALA A 123 -6.64 -5.16 4.22
C ALA A 123 -6.33 -6.32 3.27
N TYR A 124 -6.38 -6.05 1.97
CA TYR A 124 -5.99 -7.00 0.93
C TYR A 124 -4.54 -7.46 1.09
N LEU A 125 -3.60 -6.53 1.24
CA LEU A 125 -2.17 -6.83 1.39
C LEU A 125 -1.87 -7.62 2.66
N ALA A 126 -2.54 -7.30 3.77
CA ALA A 126 -2.46 -8.09 4.99
C ALA A 126 -2.98 -9.52 4.80
N ALA A 127 -4.09 -9.69 4.07
CA ALA A 127 -4.67 -11.00 3.79
C ALA A 127 -3.78 -11.86 2.87
N VAL A 128 -3.34 -11.34 1.71
CA VAL A 128 -2.46 -12.08 0.80
C VAL A 128 -1.09 -12.35 1.41
N GLY A 129 -0.60 -11.44 2.27
CA GLY A 129 0.69 -11.56 2.94
C GLY A 129 0.78 -12.75 3.90
N LYS A 130 -0.35 -13.28 4.40
CA LYS A 130 -0.37 -14.52 5.19
C LYS A 130 0.16 -15.72 4.41
N GLY A 131 0.12 -15.67 3.08
CA GLY A 131 0.72 -16.69 2.21
C GLY A 131 2.20 -16.49 1.90
N GLY A 132 2.87 -15.54 2.57
CA GLY A 132 4.31 -15.31 2.47
C GLY A 132 4.72 -14.15 1.56
N ALA A 133 6.00 -13.81 1.59
CA ALA A 133 6.58 -12.64 0.93
C ALA A 133 6.30 -12.61 -0.59
N ALA A 134 6.40 -13.75 -1.29
CA ALA A 134 6.12 -13.82 -2.72
C ALA A 134 4.65 -13.45 -3.05
N LYS A 135 3.68 -13.92 -2.25
CA LYS A 135 2.27 -13.55 -2.44
C LYS A 135 2.01 -12.10 -2.07
N ALA A 136 2.65 -11.57 -1.03
CA ALA A 136 2.58 -10.15 -0.68
C ALA A 136 3.05 -9.26 -1.84
N ILE A 137 4.20 -9.59 -2.44
CA ILE A 137 4.73 -8.85 -3.61
C ILE A 137 3.79 -8.97 -4.81
N ALA A 138 3.28 -10.18 -5.11
CA ALA A 138 2.37 -10.39 -6.22
C ALA A 138 1.07 -9.58 -6.06
N GLY A 139 0.45 -9.60 -4.88
CA GLY A 139 -0.74 -8.80 -4.59
C GLY A 139 -0.47 -7.29 -4.65
N ALA A 140 0.68 -6.83 -4.13
CA ALA A 140 1.06 -5.43 -4.24
C ALA A 140 1.27 -4.99 -5.70
N ASN A 141 1.90 -5.82 -6.52
CA ASN A 141 2.06 -5.54 -7.95
C ASN A 141 0.71 -5.48 -8.68
N LYS A 142 -0.29 -6.27 -8.25
CA LYS A 142 -1.67 -6.19 -8.79
C LYS A 142 -2.29 -4.81 -8.54
N ILE A 143 -2.11 -4.25 -7.34
CA ILE A 143 -2.54 -2.86 -7.04
C ILE A 143 -1.75 -1.86 -7.87
N LEU A 144 -0.42 -1.98 -7.91
CA LEU A 144 0.48 -1.01 -8.58
C LEU A 144 0.27 -0.94 -10.10
N ALA A 145 -0.31 -1.97 -10.72
CA ALA A 145 -0.65 -1.97 -12.14
C ALA A 145 -1.66 -0.87 -12.51
N GLY A 146 -2.63 -0.57 -11.63
CA GLY A 146 -3.62 0.49 -11.83
C GLY A 146 -3.44 1.70 -10.91
N ARG A 147 -2.84 1.50 -9.72
CA ARG A 147 -2.56 2.53 -8.71
C ARG A 147 -1.05 2.60 -8.43
N PRO A 148 -0.23 3.10 -9.38
CA PRO A 148 1.23 3.03 -9.28
C PRO A 148 1.83 3.86 -8.14
N GLU A 149 1.06 4.74 -7.50
CA GLU A 149 1.45 5.55 -6.34
C GLU A 149 0.79 5.10 -5.03
N ASN A 150 0.10 3.95 -5.01
CA ASN A 150 -0.49 3.43 -3.79
C ASN A 150 0.62 3.10 -2.76
N GLU A 151 0.64 3.82 -1.64
CA GLU A 151 1.73 3.74 -0.68
C GLU A 151 1.80 2.41 0.06
N ASP A 152 0.65 1.76 0.33
CA ASP A 152 0.62 0.48 1.05
C ASP A 152 1.20 -0.62 0.15
N ALA A 153 0.89 -0.60 -1.14
CA ALA A 153 1.46 -1.52 -2.12
C ALA A 153 2.97 -1.28 -2.34
N LEU A 154 3.40 -0.02 -2.45
CA LEU A 154 4.83 0.32 -2.52
C LEU A 154 5.59 -0.17 -1.29
N TYR A 155 5.03 0.04 -0.09
CA TYR A 155 5.59 -0.47 1.15
C TYR A 155 5.69 -1.99 1.14
N ALA A 156 4.63 -2.69 0.73
CA ALA A 156 4.61 -4.15 0.70
C ALA A 156 5.66 -4.76 -0.25
N VAL A 157 5.87 -4.18 -1.43
CA VAL A 157 6.96 -4.60 -2.35
C VAL A 157 8.32 -4.33 -1.70
N ALA A 158 8.51 -3.13 -1.13
CA ALA A 158 9.76 -2.73 -0.51
C ALA A 158 10.17 -3.64 0.66
N SER A 159 9.24 -3.92 1.58
CA SER A 159 9.54 -4.68 2.79
C SER A 159 9.74 -6.17 2.53
N ASN A 160 8.99 -6.76 1.60
CA ASN A 160 9.04 -8.21 1.33
C ASN A 160 10.09 -8.59 0.27
N GLY A 161 10.53 -7.63 -0.56
CA GLY A 161 11.45 -7.87 -1.66
C GLY A 161 12.93 -7.68 -1.34
N LEU A 162 13.30 -7.35 -0.10
CA LEU A 162 14.69 -6.96 0.25
C LEU A 162 15.75 -7.99 -0.19
N SER A 163 15.46 -9.28 -0.07
CA SER A 163 16.38 -10.36 -0.47
C SER A 163 15.98 -11.05 -1.78
N SER A 164 14.69 -11.28 -2.00
CA SER A 164 14.18 -12.08 -3.13
C SER A 164 14.01 -11.27 -4.42
N ALA A 165 13.79 -9.96 -4.32
CA ALA A 165 13.58 -9.06 -5.46
C ALA A 165 14.18 -7.67 -5.18
N PRO A 166 15.49 -7.56 -4.88
CA PRO A 166 16.11 -6.33 -4.38
C PRO A 166 15.95 -5.14 -5.32
N GLY A 167 15.96 -5.36 -6.64
CA GLY A 167 15.72 -4.30 -7.64
C GLY A 167 14.30 -3.71 -7.56
N GLN A 168 13.28 -4.57 -7.39
CA GLN A 168 11.91 -4.12 -7.19
C GLN A 168 11.75 -3.42 -5.84
N ALA A 169 12.34 -3.98 -4.78
CA ALA A 169 12.30 -3.38 -3.45
C ALA A 169 12.94 -1.99 -3.43
N LEU A 170 14.09 -1.79 -4.07
CA LEU A 170 14.73 -0.48 -4.17
C LEU A 170 13.86 0.53 -4.92
N THR A 171 13.31 0.13 -6.07
CA THR A 171 12.43 0.98 -6.87
C THR A 171 11.19 1.41 -6.07
N ALA A 172 10.54 0.45 -5.42
CA ALA A 172 9.36 0.70 -4.60
C ALA A 172 9.69 1.60 -3.38
N SER A 173 10.83 1.38 -2.74
CA SER A 173 11.31 2.18 -1.60
C SER A 173 11.51 3.64 -1.97
N GLN A 174 12.17 3.91 -3.09
CA GLN A 174 12.41 5.28 -3.58
C GLN A 174 11.10 5.97 -3.96
N LYS A 175 10.20 5.24 -4.63
CA LYS A 175 8.90 5.76 -5.00
C LYS A 175 8.01 6.04 -3.78
N LEU A 176 8.06 5.19 -2.76
CA LEU A 176 7.34 5.40 -1.50
C LEU A 176 7.75 6.73 -0.85
N VAL A 177 9.06 6.99 -0.75
CA VAL A 177 9.56 8.28 -0.23
C VAL A 177 9.02 9.45 -1.07
N ALA A 178 9.13 9.36 -2.40
CA ALA A 178 8.69 10.43 -3.30
C ALA A 178 7.18 10.71 -3.20
N VAL A 179 6.36 9.66 -3.11
CA VAL A 179 4.90 9.76 -2.92
C VAL A 179 4.61 10.43 -1.58
N MET A 180 5.18 9.94 -0.49
CA MET A 180 4.86 10.44 0.85
C MET A 180 5.34 11.88 1.09
N GLN A 181 6.41 12.33 0.41
CA GLN A 181 6.84 13.73 0.43
C GLN A 181 5.79 14.67 -0.17
N LYS A 182 5.15 14.26 -1.27
CA LYS A 182 4.21 15.09 -2.05
C LYS A 182 2.75 14.93 -1.62
N LYS A 183 2.40 13.79 -1.01
CA LYS A 183 1.01 13.46 -0.68
C LYS A 183 0.45 14.46 0.31
N ALA A 184 -0.72 15.01 -0.01
CA ALA A 184 -1.48 15.84 0.90
C ALA A 184 -2.13 14.96 1.99
N LYS A 185 -2.35 15.55 3.17
CA LYS A 185 -3.10 14.93 4.24
C LYS A 185 -4.50 14.54 3.74
N PRO A 186 -4.97 13.30 3.95
CA PRO A 186 -6.36 12.95 3.70
C PRO A 186 -7.31 13.76 4.61
N GLU A 187 -8.41 14.29 4.06
CA GLU A 187 -9.35 15.17 4.78
C GLU A 187 -9.84 14.61 6.13
N ASN A 188 -10.04 13.30 6.22
CA ASN A 188 -10.57 12.61 7.40
C ASN A 188 -9.49 12.05 8.34
N MET A 189 -8.22 12.44 8.15
CA MET A 189 -7.12 12.02 9.02
C MET A 189 -6.70 13.21 9.89
N GLY A 190 -6.59 12.98 11.20
CA GLY A 190 -6.05 13.98 12.11
C GLY A 190 -4.59 14.32 11.78
N ASP A 191 -4.15 15.55 12.01
CA ASP A 191 -2.79 16.00 11.69
C ASP A 191 -1.73 15.10 12.33
N GLY A 192 -1.92 14.74 13.60
CA GLY A 192 -1.00 13.85 14.31
C GLY A 192 -0.90 12.45 13.70
N ASP A 193 -2.02 11.88 13.25
CA ASP A 193 -2.04 10.54 12.64
C ASP A 193 -1.45 10.57 11.24
N TRP A 194 -1.69 11.66 10.51
CA TRP A 194 -1.07 11.87 9.20
C TRP A 194 0.45 12.01 9.30
N GLU A 195 0.94 12.85 10.20
CA GLU A 195 2.38 13.03 10.38
C GLU A 195 3.05 11.74 10.86
N LYS A 196 2.39 10.95 11.74
CA LYS A 196 2.87 9.62 12.11
C LYS A 196 2.96 8.68 10.90
N ARG A 197 1.91 8.59 10.09
CA ARG A 197 1.89 7.73 8.89
C ARG A 197 2.95 8.17 7.88
N LYS A 198 3.07 9.46 7.62
CA LYS A 198 4.08 10.05 6.71
C LYS A 198 5.49 9.73 7.19
N THR A 199 5.78 9.97 8.46
CA THR A 199 7.07 9.67 9.08
C THR A 199 7.39 8.18 8.99
N ALA A 200 6.46 7.30 9.35
CA ALA A 200 6.66 5.86 9.32
C ALA A 200 6.96 5.34 7.90
N MET A 201 6.17 5.77 6.90
CA MET A 201 6.34 5.32 5.52
C MET A 201 7.62 5.89 4.88
N MET A 202 7.96 7.15 5.14
CA MET A 202 9.23 7.73 4.66
C MET A 202 10.43 7.05 5.32
N GLY A 203 10.37 6.85 6.65
CA GLY A 203 11.42 6.15 7.39
C GLY A 203 11.64 4.73 6.87
N ALA A 204 10.55 4.01 6.57
CA ALA A 204 10.60 2.70 5.95
C ALA A 204 11.24 2.74 4.55
N GLY A 205 10.79 3.64 3.67
CA GLY A 205 11.34 3.77 2.33
C GLY A 205 12.83 4.07 2.31
N TYR A 206 13.30 5.01 3.14
CA TYR A 206 14.73 5.27 3.28
C TYR A 206 15.50 4.06 3.85
N THR A 207 14.94 3.39 4.86
CA THR A 207 15.58 2.21 5.48
C THR A 207 15.73 1.08 4.47
N PHE A 208 14.67 0.71 3.77
CA PHE A 208 14.66 -0.39 2.80
C PHE A 208 15.58 -0.10 1.59
N ALA A 209 15.56 1.13 1.06
CA ALA A 209 16.50 1.54 0.02
C ALA A 209 17.96 1.39 0.50
N GLY A 210 18.24 1.87 1.70
CA GLY A 210 19.58 1.81 2.29
C GLY A 210 20.05 0.37 2.56
N VAL A 211 19.17 -0.51 3.02
CA VAL A 211 19.45 -1.94 3.23
C VAL A 211 19.81 -2.63 1.90
N VAL A 212 18.98 -2.45 0.86
CA VAL A 212 19.26 -3.04 -0.45
C VAL A 212 20.58 -2.55 -1.01
N GLN A 213 20.83 -1.23 -0.94
CA GLN A 213 22.06 -0.63 -1.44
C GLN A 213 23.29 -1.10 -0.67
N GLY A 214 23.19 -1.22 0.65
CA GLY A 214 24.27 -1.74 1.49
C GLY A 214 24.59 -3.20 1.17
N ALA A 215 23.58 -4.03 0.96
CA ALA A 215 23.75 -5.42 0.53
C ALA A 215 24.36 -5.55 -0.87
N GLN A 216 24.18 -4.54 -1.73
CA GLN A 216 24.76 -4.45 -3.07
C GLN A 216 26.12 -3.72 -3.10
N ASN A 217 26.75 -3.50 -1.94
CA ASN A 217 28.00 -2.76 -1.81
C ASN A 217 27.96 -1.30 -2.31
N ARG A 218 26.77 -0.72 -2.48
CA ARG A 218 26.56 0.69 -2.82
C ARG A 218 26.60 1.56 -1.56
N TYR A 219 27.74 1.55 -0.90
CA TYR A 219 27.89 2.06 0.47
C TYR A 219 27.58 3.55 0.62
N ALA A 220 27.95 4.38 -0.35
CA ALA A 220 27.66 5.82 -0.30
C ALA A 220 26.15 6.11 -0.38
N ASP A 221 25.43 5.40 -1.25
CA ASP A 221 23.98 5.53 -1.35
C ASP A 221 23.28 5.00 -0.10
N SER A 222 23.76 3.86 0.42
CA SER A 222 23.27 3.27 1.66
C SER A 222 23.41 4.24 2.83
N ASP A 223 24.61 4.80 3.03
CA ASP A 223 24.87 5.78 4.10
C ASP A 223 23.93 6.99 4.04
N ARG A 224 23.77 7.56 2.83
CA ARG A 224 22.88 8.71 2.60
C ARG A 224 21.43 8.39 2.98
N ASN A 225 20.88 7.29 2.47
CA ASN A 225 19.48 6.94 2.74
C ASN A 225 19.26 6.58 4.21
N LEU A 226 20.15 5.79 4.82
CA LEU A 226 19.99 5.38 6.21
C LEU A 226 20.13 6.55 7.19
N LYS A 227 21.01 7.52 6.93
CA LYS A 227 21.05 8.77 7.72
C LYS A 227 19.76 9.56 7.63
N ALA A 228 19.14 9.64 6.45
CA ALA A 228 17.83 10.26 6.28
C ALA A 228 16.71 9.49 7.01
N ALA A 229 16.84 8.16 7.14
CA ALA A 229 15.90 7.33 7.88
C ALA A 229 15.96 7.55 9.41
N LEU A 230 17.17 7.68 9.99
CA LEU A 230 17.39 7.70 11.44
C LEU A 230 16.40 8.57 12.25
N PRO A 231 16.16 9.85 11.93
CA PRO A 231 15.22 10.66 12.70
C PRO A 231 13.76 10.18 12.58
N LEU A 232 13.40 9.52 11.47
CA LEU A 232 12.05 9.05 11.20
C LEU A 232 11.74 7.70 11.86
N ILE A 233 12.77 6.91 12.18
CA ILE A 233 12.63 5.55 12.72
C ILE A 233 13.06 5.41 14.18
N ALA A 234 13.29 6.53 14.89
CA ALA A 234 13.83 6.53 16.25
C ALA A 234 13.02 5.67 17.26
N GLY A 235 11.71 5.52 17.04
CA GLY A 235 10.83 4.67 17.86
C GLY A 235 10.67 3.22 17.36
N ASN A 236 11.36 2.81 16.30
CA ASN A 236 11.22 1.49 15.68
C ASN A 236 12.53 0.71 15.77
N SER A 237 12.68 -0.07 16.85
CA SER A 237 13.90 -0.85 17.13
C SER A 237 14.27 -1.83 16.01
N THR A 238 13.27 -2.44 15.35
CA THR A 238 13.50 -3.34 14.21
C THR A 238 14.18 -2.59 13.05
N MET A 239 13.65 -1.44 12.65
CA MET A 239 14.25 -0.63 11.59
C MET A 239 15.59 -0.03 12.00
N LEU A 240 15.72 0.40 13.26
CA LEU A 240 17.00 0.88 13.79
C LEU A 240 18.08 -0.20 13.76
N SER A 241 17.75 -1.45 14.09
CA SER A 241 18.68 -2.58 14.00
C SER A 241 19.23 -2.72 12.57
N TYR A 242 18.38 -2.66 11.55
CA TYR A 242 18.81 -2.65 10.15
C TYR A 242 19.63 -1.41 9.79
N ALA A 243 19.14 -0.22 10.11
CA ALA A 243 19.78 1.04 9.74
C ALA A 243 21.18 1.14 10.34
N TYR A 244 21.34 0.86 11.63
CA TYR A 244 22.65 0.88 12.28
C TYR A 244 23.59 -0.18 11.73
N TYR A 245 23.10 -1.39 11.45
CA TYR A 245 23.95 -2.45 10.90
C TYR A 245 24.53 -2.03 9.53
N TYR A 246 23.67 -1.58 8.61
CA TYR A 246 24.10 -1.21 7.27
C TYR A 246 24.82 0.14 7.20
N LEU A 247 24.56 1.09 8.12
CA LEU A 247 25.40 2.28 8.30
C LEU A 247 26.80 1.89 8.76
N GLY A 248 26.89 0.95 9.71
CA GLY A 248 28.16 0.45 10.20
C GLY A 248 28.97 -0.23 9.10
N LEU A 249 28.35 -1.17 8.38
CA LEU A 249 28.96 -1.83 7.23
C LEU A 249 29.42 -0.82 6.17
N SER A 250 28.54 0.12 5.78
CA SER A 250 28.84 1.07 4.71
C SER A 250 29.97 2.02 5.06
N ASN A 251 29.97 2.58 6.27
CA ASN A 251 31.05 3.47 6.70
C ASN A 251 32.36 2.72 6.86
N TYR A 252 32.33 1.52 7.45
CA TYR A 252 33.53 0.72 7.62
C TYR A 252 34.17 0.35 6.27
N GLN A 253 33.38 -0.15 5.33
CA GLN A 253 33.89 -0.54 4.00
C GLN A 253 34.37 0.66 3.19
N MET A 254 33.66 1.79 3.21
CA MET A 254 34.17 3.02 2.58
C MET A 254 35.47 3.49 3.22
N GLY A 255 35.61 3.39 4.54
CA GLY A 255 36.84 3.70 5.26
C GLY A 255 37.99 2.81 4.82
N LYS A 256 37.77 1.49 4.69
CA LYS A 256 38.78 0.55 4.14
C LYS A 256 39.19 0.92 2.72
N LEU A 257 38.23 1.19 1.83
CA LEU A 257 38.49 1.54 0.43
C LEU A 257 39.29 2.85 0.29
N THR A 258 39.17 3.75 1.24
CA THR A 258 39.82 5.08 1.22
C THR A 258 40.99 5.21 2.21
N SER A 259 41.32 4.13 2.94
CA SER A 259 42.26 4.15 4.07
C SER A 259 41.93 5.20 5.14
N ASP A 260 40.65 5.59 5.27
CA ASP A 260 40.17 6.56 6.26
C ASP A 260 39.79 5.84 7.58
N LYS A 261 40.72 5.88 8.53
CA LYS A 261 40.53 5.29 9.87
C LYS A 261 39.41 5.95 10.67
N SER A 262 39.15 7.24 10.47
CA SER A 262 38.04 7.94 11.14
C SER A 262 36.71 7.35 10.68
N LYS A 263 36.55 7.17 9.36
CA LYS A 263 35.36 6.56 8.77
C LYS A 263 35.20 5.08 9.16
N MET A 264 36.30 4.35 9.30
CA MET A 264 36.27 3.00 9.89
C MET A 264 35.74 3.02 11.33
N GLY A 265 36.18 3.98 12.15
CA GLY A 265 35.68 4.19 13.52
C GLY A 265 34.17 4.46 13.55
N ILE A 266 33.68 5.36 12.70
CA ILE A 266 32.23 5.64 12.56
C ILE A 266 31.48 4.35 12.20
N GLY A 267 32.03 3.53 11.32
CA GLY A 267 31.48 2.22 10.98
C GLY A 267 31.33 1.32 12.20
N ALA A 268 32.41 1.17 12.98
CA ALA A 268 32.41 0.36 14.19
C ALA A 268 31.41 0.86 15.24
N ASP A 269 31.26 2.18 15.40
CA ASP A 269 30.30 2.78 16.34
C ASP A 269 28.85 2.47 15.96
N TYR A 270 28.49 2.58 14.67
CA TYR A 270 27.17 2.19 14.21
C TYR A 270 26.92 0.70 14.34
N THR A 271 27.91 -0.15 14.04
CA THR A 271 27.79 -1.60 14.26
C THR A 271 27.61 -1.91 15.75
N ALA A 272 28.27 -1.18 16.66
CA ALA A 272 28.05 -1.31 18.10
C ALA A 272 26.63 -0.91 18.52
N LYS A 273 26.09 0.17 17.96
CA LYS A 273 24.67 0.55 18.17
C LYS A 273 23.72 -0.54 17.68
N ALA A 274 23.99 -1.15 16.54
CA ALA A 274 23.20 -2.28 16.04
C ALA A 274 23.24 -3.49 16.97
N ALA A 275 24.41 -3.82 17.52
CA ALA A 275 24.57 -4.92 18.48
C ALA A 275 23.86 -4.66 19.82
N ALA A 276 23.73 -3.39 20.22
CA ALA A 276 22.99 -2.98 21.40
C ALA A 276 21.47 -2.82 21.15
N THR A 277 21.03 -2.78 19.90
CA THR A 277 19.62 -2.61 19.53
C THR A 277 18.96 -3.96 19.32
N ALA A 278 17.91 -4.26 20.10
CA ALA A 278 17.11 -5.47 19.89
C ALA A 278 16.52 -5.47 18.47
N GLY A 279 16.80 -6.53 17.71
CA GLY A 279 16.27 -6.68 16.35
C GLY A 279 17.03 -7.70 15.51
N PRO A 280 16.63 -7.89 14.25
CA PRO A 280 17.13 -8.96 13.39
C PRO A 280 18.65 -8.93 13.15
N MET A 281 19.26 -7.75 13.19
CA MET A 281 20.69 -7.58 12.91
C MET A 281 21.57 -7.63 14.16
N GLN A 282 20.99 -7.78 15.36
CA GLN A 282 21.72 -7.71 16.62
C GLN A 282 22.88 -8.73 16.69
N GLY A 283 22.60 -10.00 16.38
CA GLY A 283 23.60 -11.06 16.42
C GLY A 283 24.71 -10.89 15.37
N ALA A 284 24.33 -10.55 14.14
CA ALA A 284 25.29 -10.27 13.07
C ALA A 284 26.18 -9.05 13.42
N ALA A 285 25.59 -8.01 13.99
CA ALA A 285 26.31 -6.83 14.45
C ALA A 285 27.29 -7.16 15.56
N ALA A 286 26.90 -7.94 16.57
CA ALA A 286 27.76 -8.33 17.69
C ALA A 286 29.05 -9.02 17.21
N ASN A 287 28.94 -9.91 16.22
CA ASN A 287 30.09 -10.54 15.59
C ASN A 287 30.96 -9.52 14.83
N ASN A 288 30.34 -8.67 14.00
CA ASN A 288 31.06 -7.69 13.19
C ASN A 288 31.82 -6.66 14.03
N VAL A 289 31.29 -6.23 15.18
CA VAL A 289 31.99 -5.29 16.08
C VAL A 289 33.35 -5.87 16.50
N GLN A 290 33.41 -7.16 16.84
CA GLN A 290 34.64 -7.79 17.29
C GLN A 290 35.68 -7.86 16.16
N VAL A 291 35.23 -8.20 14.95
CA VAL A 291 36.08 -8.24 13.76
C VAL A 291 36.63 -6.84 13.44
N MET A 292 35.76 -5.83 13.37
CA MET A 292 36.16 -4.45 13.05
C MET A 292 37.15 -3.90 14.08
N LYS A 293 36.94 -4.16 15.37
CA LYS A 293 37.87 -3.75 16.43
C LYS A 293 39.24 -4.42 16.29
N ARG A 294 39.28 -5.73 15.99
CA ARG A 294 40.53 -6.46 15.78
C ARG A 294 41.30 -5.95 14.57
N GLU A 295 40.63 -5.78 13.44
CA GLU A 295 41.24 -5.26 12.20
C GLU A 295 41.83 -3.85 12.43
N MET A 296 41.09 -2.96 13.10
CA MET A 296 41.57 -1.60 13.41
C MET A 296 42.76 -1.58 14.39
N ALA A 297 42.89 -2.60 15.25
CA ALA A 297 44.03 -2.77 16.14
C ALA A 297 45.24 -3.43 15.45
N GLY A 298 45.16 -3.74 14.14
CA GLY A 298 46.24 -4.37 13.37
C GLY A 298 46.31 -5.90 13.49
N GLY A 299 45.30 -6.54 14.08
CA GLY A 299 45.19 -8.00 14.11
C GLY A 299 44.64 -8.53 12.78
N ARG A 300 45.39 -9.46 12.15
CA ARG A 300 44.90 -10.27 11.02
C ARG A 300 43.88 -11.31 11.49
#